data_AF-X1BL17-F1
#
_entry.id   AF-X1BL17-F1
#
_cell.length_a   1.000
_cell.length_b   1.000
_cell.length_c   1.000
_cell.angle_alpha   90.00
_cell.angle_beta   90.00
_cell.angle_gamma   90.00
#
_symmetry.space_group_name_H-M   'P 1'
#
loop_
_entity.id
_entity.type
_entity.pdbx_description
1 polymer ?
#
loop_
_entity_poly.entity_id
_entity_poly.type
_entity_poly.pdbx_seq_one_letter_code
_entity_poly.pdbx_strand_id
1 'polypeptide(L)'
;VCPTKLDFFTDSGIDSLKVETISTDSSVKMWRWDNESFLGVNYIGGETNAKINLIDGVLSQQYSTYEVNRYVLPELGDNGGFEYEVVLKIIPASNVLSFSIDMDNLDFYYQPPLNEVETPPPGGGVNATHVWDDNGTIITHRPIDVVGSYAIYHDSKRDNKFKTGKAFHIYRPLLIDAEGNEAWADLNIEDGVLTITCPPEFLDSAKYPVIVDPLFGYDTMGVNTLYSTFDYIIGSWFTCPEAGTANSITFYLVLRSEDDGPQKLGIYKKSDGSFIGGTAEVSSQTPDSW
;
A
#
# COMPACT_ATOMS: atom_id res chain seq x y z
N VAL A 1 -6.92 -1.62 -34.01
CA VAL A 1 -7.36 -2.67 -33.07
C VAL A 1 -8.73 -2.27 -32.54
N CYS A 2 -9.71 -3.17 -32.46
CA CYS A 2 -10.99 -2.82 -31.84
C CYS A 2 -10.82 -2.74 -30.31
N PRO A 3 -11.36 -1.73 -29.62
CA PRO A 3 -11.34 -1.67 -28.16
C PRO A 3 -12.04 -2.90 -27.58
N THR A 4 -11.37 -3.59 -26.66
CA THR A 4 -11.92 -4.75 -25.94
C THR A 4 -11.91 -4.41 -24.46
N LYS A 5 -13.07 -4.54 -23.80
CA LYS A 5 -13.15 -4.48 -22.34
C LYS A 5 -12.58 -5.78 -21.76
N LEU A 6 -11.68 -5.65 -20.81
CA LEU A 6 -11.09 -6.75 -20.06
C LEU A 6 -11.46 -6.59 -18.60
N ASP A 7 -11.94 -7.67 -17.99
CA ASP A 7 -12.30 -7.74 -16.59
C ASP A 7 -11.37 -8.76 -15.89
N PHE A 8 -10.75 -8.34 -14.79
CA PHE A 8 -9.94 -9.20 -13.92
C PHE A 8 -10.52 -9.26 -12.52
N PHE A 9 -10.32 -10.39 -11.83
CA PHE A 9 -10.87 -10.66 -10.51
C PHE A 9 -9.83 -11.41 -9.67
N THR A 10 -9.68 -11.03 -8.40
CA THR A 10 -8.74 -11.67 -7.46
C THR A 10 -9.41 -12.73 -6.57
N ASP A 11 -10.68 -12.52 -6.18
CA ASP A 11 -11.45 -13.47 -5.36
C ASP A 11 -12.98 -13.25 -5.53
N SER A 12 -13.77 -14.09 -4.86
CA SER A 12 -15.23 -14.00 -4.76
C SER A 12 -15.66 -13.44 -3.39
N GLY A 13 -16.51 -12.41 -3.40
CA GLY A 13 -17.04 -11.79 -2.18
C GLY A 13 -17.07 -10.27 -2.27
N ILE A 14 -17.70 -9.64 -1.28
CA ILE A 14 -17.91 -8.19 -1.30
C ILE A 14 -16.57 -7.43 -1.32
N ASP A 15 -15.54 -7.92 -0.63
CA ASP A 15 -14.21 -7.29 -0.59
C ASP A 15 -13.35 -7.54 -1.84
N SER A 16 -13.85 -8.33 -2.81
CA SER A 16 -13.08 -8.68 -4.01
C SER A 16 -12.59 -7.45 -4.77
N LEU A 17 -11.37 -7.55 -5.31
CA LEU A 17 -10.86 -6.57 -6.26
C LEU A 17 -11.37 -6.96 -7.65
N LYS A 18 -12.20 -6.10 -8.23
CA LYS A 18 -12.58 -6.17 -9.63
C LYS A 18 -11.87 -5.08 -10.39
N VAL A 19 -11.21 -5.46 -11.49
CA VAL A 19 -10.49 -4.52 -12.34
C VAL A 19 -11.09 -4.51 -13.72
N GLU A 20 -11.44 -3.33 -14.23
CA GLU A 20 -11.91 -3.13 -15.59
C GLU A 20 -10.90 -2.28 -16.37
N THR A 21 -10.57 -2.68 -17.59
CA THR A 21 -9.70 -1.89 -18.48
C THR A 21 -10.13 -2.02 -19.93
N ILE A 22 -9.75 -1.05 -20.75
CA ILE A 22 -9.96 -1.07 -22.20
C ILE A 22 -8.62 -1.29 -22.88
N SER A 23 -8.52 -2.30 -23.75
CA SER A 23 -7.25 -2.70 -24.39
C SER A 23 -6.52 -1.58 -25.13
N THR A 24 -7.26 -0.59 -25.66
CA THR A 24 -6.74 0.54 -26.43
C THR A 24 -6.49 1.81 -25.62
N ASP A 25 -6.79 1.79 -24.33
CA ASP A 25 -6.59 2.92 -23.41
C ASP A 25 -5.66 2.47 -22.29
N SER A 26 -4.85 3.38 -21.76
CA SER A 26 -4.06 3.17 -20.54
C SER A 26 -4.94 3.16 -19.29
N SER A 27 -6.21 3.55 -19.39
CA SER A 27 -7.14 3.55 -18.27
C SER A 27 -7.37 2.19 -17.62
N VAL A 28 -7.45 2.19 -16.29
CA VAL A 28 -7.93 1.08 -15.46
C VAL A 28 -8.91 1.62 -14.43
N LYS A 29 -9.90 0.81 -14.05
CA LYS A 29 -10.86 1.08 -12.99
C LYS A 29 -10.90 -0.09 -12.03
N MET A 30 -10.49 0.15 -10.79
CA MET A 30 -10.43 -0.83 -9.72
C MET A 30 -11.60 -0.60 -8.76
N TRP A 31 -12.40 -1.63 -8.55
CA TRP A 31 -13.63 -1.59 -7.75
C TRP A 31 -13.47 -2.38 -6.45
N ARG A 32 -14.16 -1.91 -5.40
CA ARG A 32 -14.31 -2.57 -4.10
C ARG A 32 -15.77 -2.65 -3.70
N TRP A 33 -16.09 -3.55 -2.78
CA TRP A 33 -17.39 -3.64 -2.10
C TRP A 33 -18.56 -3.81 -3.07
N ASP A 34 -18.50 -4.82 -3.94
CA ASP A 34 -19.53 -5.09 -4.96
C ASP A 34 -19.80 -3.91 -5.91
N ASN A 35 -18.73 -3.21 -6.32
CA ASN A 35 -18.75 -2.01 -7.17
C ASN A 35 -19.32 -0.75 -6.49
N GLU A 36 -19.26 -0.66 -5.17
CA GLU A 36 -19.73 0.50 -4.40
C GLU A 36 -18.76 1.69 -4.43
N SER A 37 -17.46 1.40 -4.48
CA SER A 37 -16.40 2.41 -4.57
C SER A 37 -15.38 2.02 -5.63
N PHE A 38 -14.75 3.00 -6.27
CA PHE A 38 -13.71 2.73 -7.24
C PHE A 38 -12.58 3.76 -7.24
N LEU A 39 -11.41 3.28 -7.67
CA LEU A 39 -10.27 4.09 -8.09
C LEU A 39 -10.00 3.83 -9.57
N GLY A 40 -10.14 4.86 -10.39
CA GLY A 40 -9.74 4.89 -11.79
C GLY A 40 -8.43 5.64 -11.96
N VAL A 41 -7.48 5.07 -12.70
CA VAL A 41 -6.23 5.73 -13.07
C VAL A 41 -5.97 5.58 -14.55
N ASN A 42 -5.40 6.60 -15.17
CA ASN A 42 -5.02 6.57 -16.58
C ASN A 42 -3.73 7.34 -16.82
N TYR A 43 -2.72 6.68 -17.39
CA TYR A 43 -1.43 7.28 -17.72
C TYR A 43 -1.54 8.31 -18.86
N ILE A 44 -0.92 9.48 -18.67
CA ILE A 44 -0.93 10.60 -19.61
C ILE A 44 0.41 10.63 -20.37
N GLY A 45 0.68 9.58 -21.17
CA GLY A 45 1.96 9.36 -21.84
C GLY A 45 2.16 10.05 -23.20
N GLY A 46 1.13 10.71 -23.74
CA GLY A 46 1.21 11.52 -24.96
C GLY A 46 1.29 10.75 -26.29
N GLU A 47 1.69 9.48 -26.31
CA GLU A 47 1.63 8.62 -27.50
C GLU A 47 0.26 7.93 -27.63
N THR A 48 -0.28 7.82 -28.86
CA THR A 48 -1.63 7.25 -29.10
C THR A 48 -1.62 5.93 -29.89
N ASN A 49 -0.46 5.51 -30.39
CA ASN A 49 -0.34 4.36 -31.31
C ASN A 49 0.43 3.20 -30.65
N ALA A 50 -0.20 2.54 -29.69
CA ALA A 50 0.38 1.36 -29.06
C ALA A 50 0.23 0.10 -29.92
N LYS A 51 1.24 -0.77 -29.90
CA LYS A 51 1.05 -2.20 -30.18
C LYS A 51 0.54 -2.87 -28.90
N ILE A 52 -0.60 -3.55 -28.99
CA ILE A 52 -1.26 -4.16 -27.84
C ILE A 52 -1.00 -5.67 -27.85
N ASN A 53 -0.56 -6.21 -26.72
CA ASN A 53 -0.43 -7.65 -26.51
C ASN A 53 -1.11 -8.04 -25.19
N LEU A 54 -1.73 -9.23 -25.16
CA LEU A 54 -2.21 -9.86 -23.94
C LEU A 54 -1.56 -11.24 -23.88
N ILE A 55 -0.59 -11.40 -22.99
CA ILE A 55 0.20 -12.63 -22.85
C ILE A 55 0.22 -12.96 -21.36
N ASP A 56 -0.16 -14.19 -21.01
CA ASP A 56 -0.11 -14.71 -19.64
C ASP A 56 -0.77 -13.80 -18.59
N GLY A 57 -1.90 -13.17 -18.96
CA GLY A 57 -2.66 -12.27 -18.07
C GLY A 57 -2.12 -10.84 -17.99
N VAL A 58 -1.00 -10.53 -18.66
CA VAL A 58 -0.42 -9.19 -18.74
C VAL A 58 -0.91 -8.47 -19.98
N LEU A 59 -1.62 -7.36 -19.77
CA LEU A 59 -1.98 -6.43 -20.83
C LEU A 59 -0.85 -5.42 -21.02
N SER A 60 -0.12 -5.58 -22.12
CA SER A 60 1.00 -4.72 -22.50
C SER A 60 0.59 -3.78 -23.65
N GLN A 61 0.81 -2.48 -23.45
CA GLN A 61 0.69 -1.45 -24.46
C GLN A 61 2.07 -0.89 -24.78
N GLN A 62 2.59 -1.25 -25.96
CA GLN A 62 3.95 -0.91 -26.37
C GLN A 62 3.94 0.33 -27.25
N TYR A 63 4.49 1.41 -26.73
CA TYR A 63 4.72 2.67 -27.44
C TYR A 63 6.17 2.75 -27.93
N SER A 64 6.53 3.82 -28.63
CA SER A 64 7.89 3.95 -29.19
C SER A 64 8.92 4.19 -28.11
N THR A 65 8.59 4.98 -27.08
CA THR A 65 9.54 5.37 -26.02
C THR A 65 9.28 4.72 -24.66
N TYR A 66 8.10 4.14 -24.46
CA TYR A 66 7.72 3.45 -23.24
C TYR A 66 6.78 2.27 -23.51
N GLU A 67 6.43 1.56 -22.45
CA GLU A 67 5.44 0.51 -22.42
C GLU A 67 4.62 0.62 -21.12
N VAL A 68 3.34 0.28 -21.19
CA VAL A 68 2.46 0.22 -20.03
C VAL A 68 2.02 -1.23 -19.84
N ASN A 69 2.36 -1.81 -18.69
CA ASN A 69 1.98 -3.15 -18.31
C ASN A 69 0.95 -3.11 -17.20
N ARG A 70 -0.08 -3.96 -17.33
CA ARG A 70 -1.20 -4.03 -16.38
C ARG A 70 -1.58 -5.48 -16.15
N TYR A 71 -1.63 -5.89 -14.89
CA TYR A 71 -2.00 -7.25 -14.52
C TYR A 71 -2.45 -7.34 -13.07
N VAL A 72 -3.25 -8.35 -12.75
CA VAL A 72 -3.63 -8.64 -11.35
C VAL A 72 -2.54 -9.41 -10.64
N LEU A 73 -2.40 -9.14 -9.35
CA LEU A 73 -1.55 -9.85 -8.41
C LEU A 73 -2.45 -10.55 -7.38
N PRO A 74 -3.07 -11.69 -7.72
CA PRO A 74 -4.02 -12.37 -6.82
C PRO A 74 -3.37 -12.80 -5.51
N GLU A 75 -2.05 -13.03 -5.50
CA GLU A 75 -1.29 -13.45 -4.32
C GLU A 75 -0.91 -12.29 -3.37
N LEU A 76 -1.18 -11.02 -3.75
CA LEU A 76 -0.82 -9.87 -2.93
C LEU A 76 -1.90 -9.55 -1.89
N GLY A 77 -1.69 -9.98 -0.64
CA GLY A 77 -2.62 -9.77 0.47
C GLY A 77 -3.93 -10.57 0.32
N ASP A 78 -4.83 -10.47 1.30
CA ASP A 78 -6.02 -11.35 1.38
C ASP A 78 -7.04 -11.07 0.26
N ASN A 79 -6.94 -9.92 -0.40
CA ASN A 79 -7.89 -9.51 -1.44
C ASN A 79 -7.22 -9.26 -2.80
N GLY A 80 -5.95 -9.65 -2.96
CA GLY A 80 -5.13 -9.40 -4.14
C GLY A 80 -4.77 -7.92 -4.37
N GLY A 81 -3.89 -7.72 -5.33
CA GLY A 81 -3.43 -6.41 -5.82
C GLY A 81 -3.56 -6.26 -7.32
N PHE A 82 -3.19 -5.08 -7.80
CA PHE A 82 -3.13 -4.79 -9.22
C PHE A 82 -1.83 -4.04 -9.52
N GLU A 83 -1.12 -4.52 -10.53
CA GLU A 83 0.11 -3.92 -10.98
C GLU A 83 -0.15 -2.98 -12.16
N TYR A 84 0.48 -1.81 -12.11
CA TYR A 84 0.46 -0.85 -13.20
C TYR A 84 1.87 -0.30 -13.41
N GLU A 85 2.63 -0.92 -14.29
CA GLU A 85 4.01 -0.50 -14.56
C GLU A 85 4.07 0.45 -15.76
N VAL A 86 4.95 1.45 -15.68
CA VAL A 86 5.43 2.19 -16.85
C VAL A 86 6.88 1.82 -17.08
N VAL A 87 7.16 1.13 -18.18
CA VAL A 87 8.51 0.73 -18.57
C VAL A 87 9.06 1.75 -19.57
N LEU A 88 10.01 2.57 -19.12
CA LEU A 88 10.72 3.53 -19.96
C LEU A 88 11.76 2.78 -20.79
N LYS A 89 11.71 2.88 -22.12
CA LYS A 89 12.66 2.19 -23.04
C LYS A 89 13.92 3.00 -23.30
N ILE A 90 13.82 4.30 -23.10
CA ILE A 90 14.88 5.30 -23.26
C ILE A 90 14.70 6.39 -22.20
N ILE A 91 15.70 7.24 -22.04
CA ILE A 91 15.60 8.44 -21.19
C ILE A 91 14.37 9.26 -21.62
N PRO A 92 13.41 9.50 -20.71
CA PRO A 92 12.19 10.22 -21.04
C PRO A 92 12.47 11.72 -21.20
N ALA A 93 11.62 12.42 -21.96
CA ALA A 93 11.72 13.87 -22.14
C ALA A 93 11.41 14.66 -20.84
N SER A 94 10.74 14.03 -19.88
CA SER A 94 10.44 14.55 -18.56
C SER A 94 10.67 13.44 -17.54
N ASN A 95 11.19 13.80 -16.37
CA ASN A 95 11.30 12.91 -15.22
C ASN A 95 9.98 12.78 -14.44
N VAL A 96 8.88 13.39 -14.93
CA VAL A 96 7.57 13.34 -14.28
C VAL A 96 6.62 12.52 -15.12
N LEU A 97 6.05 11.47 -14.51
CA LEU A 97 4.95 10.68 -15.06
C LEU A 97 3.65 11.18 -14.44
N SER A 98 2.62 11.36 -15.26
CA SER A 98 1.32 11.88 -14.81
C SER A 98 0.20 10.89 -15.12
N PHE A 99 -0.73 10.75 -14.17
CA PHE A 99 -1.90 9.91 -14.30
C PHE A 99 -3.13 10.71 -13.88
N SER A 100 -4.18 10.70 -14.69
CA SER A 100 -5.47 11.24 -14.25
C SER A 100 -6.14 10.25 -13.31
N ILE A 101 -6.69 10.75 -12.20
CA ILE A 101 -7.49 9.99 -11.25
C ILE A 101 -8.97 10.29 -11.46
N ASP A 102 -9.78 9.22 -11.48
CA ASP A 102 -11.23 9.25 -11.34
C ASP A 102 -11.59 8.42 -10.10
N MET A 103 -12.49 8.87 -9.23
CA MET A 103 -12.79 8.15 -7.99
C MET A 103 -14.22 8.37 -7.53
N ASP A 104 -14.74 7.43 -6.75
CA ASP A 104 -16.06 7.55 -6.10
C ASP A 104 -16.03 6.95 -4.70
N ASN A 105 -16.55 7.73 -3.74
CA ASN A 105 -16.64 7.41 -2.31
C ASN A 105 -15.29 7.10 -1.62
N LEU A 106 -14.19 7.76 -2.03
CA LEU A 106 -12.84 7.52 -1.50
C LEU A 106 -12.15 8.80 -1.02
N ASP A 107 -11.40 8.67 0.08
CA ASP A 107 -10.49 9.69 0.62
C ASP A 107 -9.04 9.19 0.63
N PHE A 108 -8.10 10.10 0.35
CA PHE A 108 -6.68 9.83 0.21
C PHE A 108 -5.90 10.39 1.40
N TYR A 109 -5.07 9.55 2.02
CA TYR A 109 -4.28 9.92 3.19
C TYR A 109 -2.80 9.71 2.94
N TYR A 110 -2.09 10.82 2.73
CA TYR A 110 -0.64 10.83 2.59
C TYR A 110 0.05 10.24 3.82
N GLN A 111 1.08 9.44 3.59
CA GLN A 111 1.89 8.80 4.63
C GLN A 111 3.26 9.51 4.72
N PRO A 112 3.40 10.60 5.50
CA PRO A 112 4.64 11.37 5.53
C PRO A 112 5.81 10.58 6.13
N PRO A 113 7.07 11.01 5.94
CA PRO A 113 8.20 10.53 6.74
C PRO A 113 7.95 10.67 8.25
N LEU A 114 8.40 9.71 9.08
CA LEU A 114 8.17 9.76 10.53
C LEU A 114 8.83 10.98 11.20
N ASN A 115 9.98 11.44 10.70
CA ASN A 115 10.65 12.65 11.19
C ASN A 115 9.89 13.97 10.89
N GLU A 116 8.81 13.92 10.11
CA GLU A 116 7.94 15.09 9.86
C GLU A 116 6.71 15.12 10.80
N VAL A 117 6.33 13.97 11.37
CA VAL A 117 5.08 13.84 12.15
C VAL A 117 5.28 13.33 13.58
N GLU A 118 6.39 12.67 13.87
CA GLU A 118 6.71 12.15 15.19
C GLU A 118 7.73 13.03 15.91
N THR A 119 7.59 13.11 17.23
CA THR A 119 8.61 13.68 18.11
C THR A 119 9.34 12.53 18.80
N PRO A 120 10.67 12.44 18.72
CA PRO A 120 11.39 11.35 19.37
C PRO A 120 11.29 11.47 20.90
N PRO A 121 11.33 10.34 21.63
CA PRO A 121 11.38 10.37 23.09
C PRO A 121 12.68 11.04 23.58
N PRO A 122 12.73 11.55 24.83
CA PRO A 122 13.95 12.12 25.41
C PRO A 122 15.13 11.14 25.34
N GLY A 123 16.26 11.59 24.79
CA GLY A 123 17.46 10.75 24.59
C GLY A 123 17.45 9.87 23.35
N GLY A 124 16.30 9.74 22.68
CA GLY A 124 16.14 8.97 21.45
C GLY A 124 16.34 9.77 20.16
N GLY A 125 15.86 9.23 19.04
CA GLY A 125 15.94 9.87 17.74
C GLY A 125 14.87 9.41 16.75
N VAL A 126 14.78 10.11 15.63
CA VAL A 126 13.81 9.84 14.57
C VAL A 126 14.44 10.08 13.19
N ASN A 127 14.11 9.24 12.22
CA ASN A 127 14.38 9.44 10.80
C ASN A 127 13.10 9.16 9.99
N ALA A 128 13.19 9.07 8.66
CA ALA A 128 12.02 8.87 7.80
C ALA A 128 11.24 7.58 8.10
N THR A 129 11.91 6.51 8.53
CA THR A 129 11.34 5.16 8.67
C THR A 129 11.33 4.64 10.10
N HIS A 130 12.04 5.28 11.04
CA HIS A 130 12.20 4.78 12.40
C HIS A 130 12.11 5.88 13.47
N VAL A 131 11.53 5.54 14.62
CA VAL A 131 11.70 6.24 15.91
C VAL A 131 12.38 5.28 16.88
N TRP A 132 13.38 5.73 17.62
CA TRP A 132 14.08 4.93 18.63
C TRP A 132 14.20 5.66 19.97
N ASP A 133 14.30 4.89 21.06
CA ASP A 133 14.47 5.37 22.43
C ASP A 133 15.95 5.68 22.78
N ASP A 134 16.21 6.06 24.03
CA ASP A 134 17.54 6.41 24.54
C ASP A 134 18.54 5.24 24.56
N ASN A 135 18.05 4.01 24.48
CA ASN A 135 18.86 2.79 24.36
C ASN A 135 19.08 2.38 22.89
N GLY A 136 18.52 3.13 21.94
CA GLY A 136 18.56 2.82 20.51
C GLY A 136 17.58 1.74 20.07
N THR A 137 16.59 1.38 20.89
CA THR A 137 15.56 0.41 20.52
C THR A 137 14.52 1.07 19.63
N ILE A 138 14.21 0.44 18.49
CA ILE A 138 13.16 0.89 17.59
C ILE A 138 11.79 0.72 18.26
N ILE A 139 11.07 1.83 18.43
CA ILE A 139 9.73 1.85 19.03
C ILE A 139 8.62 2.15 18.02
N THR A 140 8.98 2.62 16.83
CA THR A 140 8.06 2.82 15.70
C THR A 140 8.82 2.61 14.41
N HIS A 141 8.22 1.88 13.48
CA HIS A 141 8.77 1.60 12.15
C HIS A 141 7.70 1.86 11.10
N ARG A 142 8.07 2.58 10.04
CA ARG A 142 7.30 2.74 8.80
C ARG A 142 8.19 2.25 7.65
N PRO A 143 7.75 1.25 6.87
CA PRO A 143 8.47 0.79 5.69
C PRO A 143 8.72 1.89 4.67
N ILE A 144 9.82 1.78 3.92
CA ILE A 144 10.27 2.83 3.00
C ILE A 144 9.34 3.03 1.80
N ASP A 145 8.67 1.97 1.35
CA ASP A 145 7.63 1.96 0.31
C ASP A 145 6.30 2.57 0.79
N VAL A 146 6.12 2.70 2.11
CA VAL A 146 5.00 3.42 2.74
C VAL A 146 5.35 4.89 3.02
N VAL A 147 6.64 5.24 3.12
CA VAL A 147 7.02 6.65 3.28
C VAL A 147 6.76 7.39 1.97
N GLY A 148 5.94 8.43 2.02
CA GLY A 148 5.55 9.20 0.83
C GLY A 148 4.43 8.55 0.00
N SER A 149 3.77 7.52 0.53
CA SER A 149 2.68 6.79 -0.14
C SER A 149 1.29 7.38 0.17
N TYR A 150 0.24 6.80 -0.41
CA TYR A 150 -1.15 7.15 -0.09
C TYR A 150 -1.98 5.93 0.31
N ALA A 151 -2.50 5.95 1.54
CA ALA A 151 -3.53 5.01 1.96
C ALA A 151 -4.92 5.56 1.59
N ILE A 152 -5.76 4.73 0.97
CA ILE A 152 -7.05 5.16 0.42
C ILE A 152 -8.16 4.45 1.16
N TYR A 153 -9.11 5.21 1.71
CA TYR A 153 -10.22 4.71 2.51
C TYR A 153 -11.55 5.09 1.88
N HIS A 154 -12.61 4.36 2.21
CA HIS A 154 -13.96 4.83 1.98
C HIS A 154 -14.18 6.15 2.74
N ASP A 155 -14.81 7.12 2.10
CA ASP A 155 -15.04 8.47 2.65
C ASP A 155 -15.91 8.52 3.94
N SER A 156 -16.72 7.49 4.19
CA SER A 156 -17.77 7.52 5.20
C SER A 156 -18.04 6.17 5.85
N LYS A 157 -17.70 5.06 5.20
CA LYS A 157 -18.02 3.71 5.71
C LYS A 157 -16.80 3.01 6.26
N ARG A 158 -17.01 2.44 7.44
CA ARG A 158 -16.05 1.63 8.20
C ARG A 158 -16.82 0.57 8.97
N ASP A 159 -16.08 -0.40 9.49
CA ASP A 159 -16.58 -1.56 10.23
C ASP A 159 -17.39 -2.56 9.37
N ASN A 160 -17.69 -3.72 9.95
CA ASN A 160 -18.43 -4.82 9.30
C ASN A 160 -17.83 -5.19 7.93
N LYS A 161 -18.64 -5.09 6.86
CA LYS A 161 -18.22 -5.40 5.49
C LYS A 161 -17.14 -4.47 4.94
N PHE A 162 -16.88 -3.32 5.56
CA PHE A 162 -15.83 -2.39 5.14
C PHE A 162 -14.54 -2.57 5.94
N LYS A 163 -14.51 -3.45 6.96
CA LYS A 163 -13.36 -3.64 7.87
C LYS A 163 -12.87 -2.29 8.42
N THR A 164 -11.61 -1.90 8.19
CA THR A 164 -11.07 -0.59 8.60
C THR A 164 -11.47 0.57 7.69
N GLY A 165 -12.20 0.28 6.61
CA GLY A 165 -12.54 1.21 5.55
C GLY A 165 -11.45 1.36 4.48
N LYS A 166 -10.28 0.71 4.62
CA LYS A 166 -9.19 0.85 3.63
C LYS A 166 -9.53 0.10 2.35
N ALA A 167 -9.61 0.82 1.24
CA ALA A 167 -9.91 0.28 -0.09
C ALA A 167 -8.64 -0.13 -0.84
N PHE A 168 -7.64 0.76 -0.85
CA PHE A 168 -6.41 0.62 -1.63
C PHE A 168 -5.21 1.23 -0.90
N HIS A 169 -4.01 0.94 -1.40
CA HIS A 169 -2.78 1.65 -1.10
C HIS A 169 -2.09 1.92 -2.44
N ILE A 170 -1.65 3.16 -2.64
CA ILE A 170 -0.71 3.51 -3.71
C ILE A 170 0.65 3.65 -3.03
N TYR A 171 1.50 2.64 -3.20
CA TYR A 171 2.83 2.63 -2.61
C TYR A 171 3.74 3.68 -3.26
N ARG A 172 4.79 4.08 -2.53
CA ARG A 172 5.84 4.93 -3.10
C ARG A 172 6.46 4.19 -4.29
N PRO A 173 6.57 4.81 -5.48
CA PRO A 173 7.06 4.08 -6.64
C PRO A 173 8.55 3.78 -6.55
N LEU A 174 8.91 2.52 -6.84
CA LEU A 174 10.29 2.08 -7.01
C LEU A 174 10.65 2.10 -8.49
N LEU A 175 11.84 2.62 -8.80
CA LEU A 175 12.46 2.52 -10.11
C LEU A 175 13.47 1.40 -10.09
N ILE A 176 13.45 0.55 -11.11
CA ILE A 176 14.41 -0.54 -11.30
C ILE A 176 14.96 -0.46 -12.72
N ASP A 177 16.27 -0.33 -12.86
CA ASP A 177 16.92 -0.31 -14.18
C ASP A 177 17.25 -1.73 -14.69
N ALA A 178 17.74 -1.85 -15.92
CA ALA A 178 18.05 -3.13 -16.55
C ALA A 178 19.23 -3.89 -15.89
N GLU A 179 20.02 -3.24 -15.05
CA GLU A 179 21.08 -3.85 -14.23
C GLU A 179 20.59 -4.20 -12.81
N GLY A 180 19.34 -3.85 -12.46
CA GLY A 180 18.75 -4.06 -11.14
C GLY A 180 19.11 -2.97 -10.13
N ASN A 181 19.60 -1.81 -10.57
CA ASN A 181 19.79 -0.65 -9.70
C ASN A 181 18.44 -0.05 -9.33
N GLU A 182 18.30 0.39 -8.09
CA GLU A 182 17.03 0.85 -7.53
C GLU A 182 17.08 2.33 -7.12
N ALA A 183 15.98 3.04 -7.32
CA ALA A 183 15.77 4.37 -6.76
C ALA A 183 14.29 4.64 -6.47
N TRP A 184 14.01 5.34 -5.38
CA TRP A 184 12.64 5.73 -5.04
C TRP A 184 12.25 7.03 -5.75
N ALA A 185 11.03 7.08 -6.29
CA ALA A 185 10.43 8.32 -6.78
C ALA A 185 9.54 8.99 -5.73
N ASP A 186 9.25 10.26 -5.96
CA ASP A 186 8.29 10.99 -5.16
C ASP A 186 6.90 10.91 -5.78
N LEU A 187 5.90 10.67 -4.93
CA LEU A 187 4.50 10.51 -5.32
C LEU A 187 3.69 11.69 -4.77
N ASN A 188 2.95 12.36 -5.63
CA ASN A 188 2.06 13.47 -5.26
C ASN A 188 0.70 13.32 -5.92
N ILE A 189 -0.38 13.63 -5.20
CA ILE A 189 -1.75 13.61 -5.72
C ILE A 189 -2.41 14.95 -5.40
N GLU A 190 -2.65 15.75 -6.44
CA GLU A 190 -3.27 17.06 -6.34
C GLU A 190 -4.22 17.26 -7.53
N ASP A 191 -5.37 17.91 -7.29
CA ASP A 191 -6.35 18.28 -8.31
C ASP A 191 -6.75 17.13 -9.27
N GLY A 192 -6.86 15.90 -8.74
CA GLY A 192 -7.24 14.71 -9.53
C GLY A 192 -6.12 14.18 -10.44
N VAL A 193 -4.87 14.58 -10.20
CA VAL A 193 -3.70 14.10 -10.93
C VAL A 193 -2.72 13.47 -9.96
N LEU A 194 -2.33 12.22 -10.25
CA LEU A 194 -1.20 11.56 -9.61
C LEU A 194 0.05 11.84 -10.44
N THR A 195 1.08 12.35 -9.78
CA THR A 195 2.40 12.60 -10.36
C THR A 195 3.44 11.73 -9.67
N ILE A 196 4.27 11.06 -10.47
CA ILE A 196 5.46 10.35 -10.03
C ILE A 196 6.67 11.12 -10.54
N THR A 197 7.48 11.65 -9.64
CA THR A 197 8.71 12.38 -9.97
C THR A 197 9.90 11.46 -9.77
N CYS A 198 10.45 10.98 -10.88
CA CYS A 198 11.64 10.14 -10.91
C CYS A 198 12.89 10.98 -10.60
N PRO A 199 13.87 10.47 -9.83
CA PRO A 199 15.13 11.17 -9.59
C PRO A 199 15.90 11.39 -10.91
N PRO A 200 16.19 12.64 -11.32
CA PRO A 200 16.87 12.92 -12.58
C PRO A 200 18.23 12.23 -12.69
N GLU A 201 19.02 12.24 -11.62
CA GLU A 201 20.34 11.62 -11.56
C GLU A 201 20.30 10.10 -11.77
N PHE A 202 19.21 9.45 -11.33
CA PHE A 202 19.00 8.02 -11.59
C PHE A 202 18.69 7.82 -13.07
N LEU A 203 17.74 8.57 -13.63
CA LEU A 203 17.37 8.43 -15.06
C LEU A 203 18.53 8.70 -16.02
N ASP A 204 19.43 9.63 -15.67
CA ASP A 204 20.61 9.98 -16.48
C ASP A 204 21.69 8.89 -16.47
N SER A 205 21.78 8.12 -15.38
CA SER A 205 22.83 7.10 -15.19
C SER A 205 22.35 5.65 -15.41
N ALA A 206 21.04 5.43 -15.34
CA ALA A 206 20.39 4.12 -15.43
C ALA A 206 20.65 3.39 -16.76
N LYS A 207 20.58 2.06 -16.71
CA LYS A 207 20.49 1.22 -17.91
C LYS A 207 19.05 0.97 -18.27
N TYR A 208 18.68 1.30 -19.51
CA TYR A 208 17.32 1.10 -19.98
C TYR A 208 17.10 -0.33 -20.51
N PRO A 209 15.89 -0.89 -20.34
CA PRO A 209 14.68 -0.24 -19.83
C PRO A 209 14.70 0.02 -18.31
N VAL A 210 14.00 1.08 -17.88
CA VAL A 210 13.72 1.39 -16.47
C VAL A 210 12.25 1.13 -16.20
N ILE A 211 11.96 0.26 -15.24
CA ILE A 211 10.61 0.01 -14.75
C ILE A 211 10.30 1.08 -13.71
N VAL A 212 9.15 1.75 -13.85
CA VAL A 212 8.57 2.60 -12.81
C VAL A 212 7.31 1.93 -12.31
N ASP A 213 7.35 1.48 -11.06
CA ASP A 213 6.35 0.63 -10.44
C ASP A 213 5.56 1.43 -9.38
N PRO A 214 4.42 2.05 -9.73
CA PRO A 214 3.38 2.36 -8.76
C PRO A 214 2.51 1.11 -8.51
N LEU A 215 2.86 0.31 -7.51
CA LEU A 215 2.00 -0.77 -7.05
C LEU A 215 0.67 -0.22 -6.50
N PHE A 216 -0.44 -0.56 -7.16
CA PHE A 216 -1.81 -0.25 -6.74
C PHE A 216 -2.41 -1.47 -6.03
N GLY A 217 -2.17 -1.59 -4.73
CA GLY A 217 -2.45 -2.83 -4.00
C GLY A 217 -2.97 -2.63 -2.60
N TYR A 218 -3.62 -3.65 -2.06
CA TYR A 218 -3.96 -3.73 -0.65
C TYR A 218 -3.20 -4.90 -0.05
N ASP A 219 -1.97 -4.66 0.41
CA ASP A 219 -1.40 -5.58 1.38
C ASP A 219 -2.23 -5.44 2.66
N THR A 220 -2.91 -6.53 3.03
CA THR A 220 -3.76 -6.64 4.22
C THR A 220 -2.97 -6.45 5.50
N MET A 221 -1.65 -6.60 5.44
CA MET A 221 -0.80 -6.38 6.59
C MET A 221 -0.64 -4.88 6.82
N GLY A 222 -1.16 -4.38 7.94
CA GLY A 222 -0.67 -3.14 8.52
C GLY A 222 0.82 -3.29 8.76
N VAL A 223 1.65 -2.66 7.93
CA VAL A 223 3.10 -2.94 7.83
C VAL A 223 3.93 -2.31 8.96
N ASN A 224 3.32 -2.05 10.11
CA ASN A 224 4.04 -1.70 11.32
C ASN A 224 4.35 -2.99 12.08
N THR A 225 5.51 -3.59 11.77
CA THR A 225 6.04 -4.74 12.50
C THR A 225 6.85 -4.25 13.70
N LEU A 226 6.56 -4.79 14.89
CA LEU A 226 7.33 -4.55 16.12
C LEU A 226 8.03 -5.86 16.52
N TYR A 227 9.34 -5.80 16.76
CA TYR A 227 10.12 -6.93 17.28
C TYR A 227 10.24 -6.77 18.81
N SER A 228 9.82 -7.78 19.58
CA SER A 228 10.03 -7.84 21.02
C SER A 228 10.53 -9.21 21.44
N THR A 229 11.54 -9.27 22.30
CA THR A 229 12.06 -10.49 22.94
C THR A 229 11.62 -10.62 24.40
N PHE A 230 10.56 -9.90 24.80
CA PHE A 230 10.06 -9.83 26.18
C PHE A 230 8.54 -9.68 26.24
N ASP A 231 7.94 -10.10 27.37
CA ASP A 231 6.53 -9.90 27.70
C ASP A 231 6.19 -8.40 27.85
N TYR A 232 5.69 -7.76 26.79
CA TYR A 232 5.25 -6.37 26.80
C TYR A 232 3.80 -6.21 26.38
N ILE A 233 3.13 -5.19 26.95
CA ILE A 233 1.90 -4.63 26.38
C ILE A 233 2.34 -3.66 25.28
N ILE A 234 2.00 -4.00 24.04
CA ILE A 234 2.40 -3.25 22.85
C ILE A 234 1.13 -2.78 22.13
N GLY A 235 1.06 -1.50 21.77
CA GLY A 235 -0.07 -0.91 21.07
C GLY A 235 0.10 0.59 20.86
N SER A 236 -0.79 1.21 20.10
CA SER A 236 -0.80 2.65 19.85
C SER A 236 -1.95 3.34 20.56
N TRP A 237 -1.78 4.62 20.86
CA TRP A 237 -2.85 5.46 21.40
C TRP A 237 -3.69 6.03 20.27
N PHE A 238 -4.94 5.61 20.19
CA PHE A 238 -5.92 6.18 19.29
C PHE A 238 -6.87 7.11 20.05
N THR A 239 -7.10 8.30 19.51
CA THR A 239 -8.15 9.19 20.01
C THR A 239 -9.45 8.77 19.33
N CYS A 240 -10.42 8.27 20.10
CA CYS A 240 -11.76 8.05 19.56
C CYS A 240 -12.38 9.41 19.20
N PRO A 241 -12.84 9.62 17.95
CA PRO A 241 -13.44 10.89 17.54
C PRO A 241 -14.78 11.16 18.26
N GLU A 242 -15.41 10.12 18.82
CA GLU A 242 -16.65 10.20 19.59
C GLU A 242 -16.72 9.11 20.67
N ALA A 243 -17.61 9.26 21.66
CA ALA A 243 -17.83 8.24 22.68
C ALA A 243 -18.56 7.03 22.07
N GLY A 244 -18.04 5.82 22.27
CA GLY A 244 -18.60 4.60 21.69
C GLY A 244 -18.19 3.33 22.42
N THR A 245 -18.67 2.18 21.92
CA THR A 245 -18.28 0.84 22.40
C THR A 245 -17.38 0.19 21.36
N ALA A 246 -16.23 -0.36 21.79
CA ALA A 246 -15.37 -1.15 20.92
C ALA A 246 -15.91 -2.58 20.83
N ASN A 247 -16.35 -3.01 19.65
CA ASN A 247 -17.01 -4.31 19.45
C ASN A 247 -16.04 -5.42 19.04
N SER A 248 -14.91 -5.07 18.42
CA SER A 248 -13.89 -6.02 17.97
C SER A 248 -12.51 -5.38 17.96
N ILE A 249 -11.48 -6.19 18.16
CA ILE A 249 -10.08 -5.81 17.97
C ILE A 249 -9.38 -6.99 17.30
N THR A 250 -8.61 -6.71 16.26
CA THR A 250 -7.90 -7.70 15.46
C THR A 250 -6.47 -7.24 15.25
N PHE A 251 -5.53 -8.17 15.31
CA PHE A 251 -4.14 -7.93 14.96
C PHE A 251 -3.64 -9.09 14.10
N TYR A 252 -2.67 -8.78 13.25
CA TYR A 252 -1.95 -9.80 12.50
C TYR A 252 -0.70 -10.19 13.29
N LEU A 253 -0.51 -11.48 13.52
CA LEU A 253 0.67 -12.01 14.18
C LEU A 253 1.36 -13.00 13.26
N VAL A 254 2.62 -12.74 12.95
CA VAL A 254 3.49 -13.73 12.31
C VAL A 254 3.92 -14.72 13.37
N LEU A 255 3.42 -15.95 13.31
CA LEU A 255 3.87 -17.03 14.19
C LEU A 255 5.22 -17.56 13.70
N ARG A 256 6.27 -17.38 14.49
CA ARG A 256 7.57 -18.02 14.27
C ARG A 256 7.76 -19.19 15.21
N SER A 257 8.63 -20.13 14.84
CA SER A 257 8.99 -21.28 15.69
C SER A 257 9.64 -20.91 17.03
N GLU A 258 10.00 -19.63 17.19
CA GLU A 258 10.69 -19.07 18.35
C GLU A 258 9.74 -18.28 19.28
N ASP A 259 8.44 -18.17 18.95
CA ASP A 259 7.46 -17.46 19.79
C ASP A 259 7.03 -18.30 20.99
N ASP A 260 7.27 -17.81 22.22
CA ASP A 260 7.22 -18.61 23.45
C ASP A 260 6.08 -18.27 24.44
N GLY A 261 5.08 -17.45 24.09
CA GLY A 261 4.06 -17.01 25.03
C GLY A 261 2.61 -16.86 24.51
N PRO A 262 1.59 -17.01 25.38
CA PRO A 262 0.20 -16.72 25.04
C PRO A 262 0.01 -15.22 24.75
N GLN A 263 -0.64 -14.88 23.62
CA GLN A 263 -0.91 -13.49 23.25
C GLN A 263 -2.39 -13.14 23.42
N LYS A 264 -2.67 -11.89 23.79
CA LYS A 264 -4.03 -11.33 23.81
C LYS A 264 -4.03 -9.84 23.47
N LEU A 265 -5.15 -9.36 22.99
CA LEU A 265 -5.39 -7.95 22.72
C LEU A 265 -6.09 -7.28 23.90
N GLY A 266 -5.79 -6.01 24.14
CA GLY A 266 -6.37 -5.25 25.25
C GLY A 266 -6.55 -3.77 24.93
N ILE A 267 -7.62 -3.19 25.48
CA ILE A 267 -7.91 -1.76 25.47
C ILE A 267 -7.56 -1.21 26.84
N TYR A 268 -6.82 -0.11 26.85
CA TYR A 268 -6.36 0.57 28.06
C TYR A 268 -6.76 2.04 28.02
N LYS A 269 -7.09 2.64 29.15
CA LYS A 269 -7.31 4.08 29.26
C LYS A 269 -5.98 4.82 29.14
N LYS A 270 -5.94 5.81 28.26
CA LYS A 270 -4.78 6.71 28.13
C LYS A 270 -4.49 7.50 29.41
N SER A 271 -5.53 7.83 30.19
CA SER A 271 -5.40 8.70 31.37
C SER A 271 -4.60 8.08 32.51
N ASP A 272 -4.71 6.76 32.71
CA ASP A 272 -4.18 6.06 33.88
C ASP A 272 -3.64 4.66 33.57
N GLY A 273 -3.66 4.24 32.31
CA GLY A 273 -3.23 2.91 31.89
C GLY A 273 -4.14 1.78 32.35
N SER A 274 -5.32 2.06 32.92
CA SER A 274 -6.21 1.01 33.41
C SER A 274 -6.80 0.17 32.27
N PHE A 275 -6.82 -1.14 32.46
CA PHE A 275 -7.40 -2.09 31.51
C PHE A 275 -8.92 -1.95 31.45
N ILE A 276 -9.47 -1.93 30.24
CA ILE A 276 -10.91 -1.75 29.97
C ILE A 276 -11.55 -3.04 29.49
N GLY A 277 -10.85 -3.81 28.66
CA GLY A 277 -11.36 -5.05 28.10
C GLY A 277 -10.40 -5.61 27.05
N GLY A 278 -10.52 -6.89 26.74
CA GLY A 278 -9.58 -7.57 25.86
C GLY A 278 -10.09 -8.93 25.38
N THR A 279 -9.30 -9.58 24.54
CA THR A 279 -9.63 -10.91 24.00
C THR A 279 -9.20 -12.02 24.96
N ALA A 280 -9.70 -13.24 24.70
CA ALA A 280 -9.09 -14.44 25.27
C ALA A 280 -7.64 -14.57 24.77
N GLU A 281 -6.82 -15.28 25.56
CA GLU A 281 -5.45 -15.62 25.16
C GLU A 281 -5.48 -16.68 24.06
N VAL A 282 -4.60 -16.50 23.08
CA VAL A 282 -4.33 -17.45 22.02
C VAL A 282 -2.87 -17.89 22.16
N SER A 283 -2.65 -19.20 22.12
CA SER A 283 -1.34 -19.82 22.09
C SER A 283 -1.30 -20.77 20.90
N SER A 284 -0.22 -20.74 20.13
CA SER A 284 0.06 -21.70 19.07
C SER A 284 0.68 -23.00 19.61
N GLN A 285 0.88 -23.13 20.92
CA GLN A 285 1.40 -24.36 21.52
C GLN A 285 0.30 -25.41 21.59
N THR A 286 0.59 -26.61 21.10
CA THR A 286 -0.13 -27.81 21.51
C THR A 286 0.04 -27.97 23.03
N PRO A 287 -1.06 -28.09 23.80
CA PRO A 287 -0.95 -28.44 25.20
C PRO A 287 -0.36 -29.85 25.26
N ASP A 288 0.88 -29.95 25.75
CA ASP A 288 1.55 -31.13 26.30
C ASP A 288 3.00 -31.25 25.80
N SER A 289 3.91 -30.60 26.52
CA SER A 289 5.25 -31.13 26.73
C SER A 289 5.82 -30.58 28.05
N TRP A 290 5.36 -31.16 29.15
CA TRP A 290 6.18 -31.33 30.36
C TRP A 290 6.71 -32.75 30.37
#